data_AF-A0A059GCC3-F1
#
_entry.id   AF-A0A059GCC3-F1
#
_cell.length_a   1.000
_cell.length_b   1.000
_cell.length_c   1.000
_cell.angle_alpha   90.00
_cell.angle_beta   90.00
_cell.angle_gamma   90.00
#
_symmetry.space_group_name_H-M   'P 1'
#
loop_
_entity.id
_entity.type
_entity.pdbx_description
1 polymer ?
#
loop_
_entity_poly.entity_id
_entity_poly.type
_entity_poly.pdbx_seq_one_letter_code
_entity_poly.pdbx_strand_id
1 'polypeptide(L)'
;MSESDFYTFFTGGLGLLIAAALLIAWQLWRVRDDEREGAKSALEGVSHELRINLQRMVTEVAQLAANHEAGPDALLPIRHPQLDGVNSTMIRANRNAIAVVGATYQELEARKMSLRAVLAQGRDPAAALDDAMDAVINGIATLYMWEVHNGARPSDAGTVRSWHVRDWMKSHGFTQDALPGMYLRDEVVERLRTYGLHLTPQPLTHTAHEYYNMQYDRHADIRGPLWRRKVDKDVDEVVIEEDDDEVTATPDDAVAKEAELH
;
A
#
# COMPACT_ATOMS: atom_id res chain seq x y z
N MET A 1 -45.82 56.66 18.53
CA MET A 1 -45.08 55.92 17.49
C MET A 1 -46.12 55.40 16.52
N SER A 2 -46.01 55.72 15.22
CA SER A 2 -47.00 55.26 14.26
C SER A 2 -46.80 53.77 13.97
N GLU A 3 -47.87 53.07 13.56
CA GLU A 3 -47.81 51.64 13.23
C GLU A 3 -46.79 51.37 12.10
N SER A 4 -46.66 52.32 11.16
CA SER A 4 -45.63 52.29 10.11
C SER A 4 -44.20 52.41 10.63
N ASP A 5 -43.94 53.18 11.68
CA ASP A 5 -42.60 53.28 12.28
C ASP A 5 -42.20 51.95 12.94
N PHE A 6 -43.16 51.26 13.57
CA PHE A 6 -42.94 49.96 14.19
C PHE A 6 -42.61 48.88 13.14
N TYR A 7 -43.38 48.81 12.05
CA TYR A 7 -43.10 47.86 10.96
C TYR A 7 -41.77 48.16 10.26
N THR A 8 -41.41 49.43 10.08
CA THR A 8 -40.11 49.82 9.47
C THR A 8 -38.94 49.46 10.38
N PHE A 9 -39.08 49.67 11.69
CA PHE A 9 -38.07 49.23 12.67
C PHE A 9 -37.92 47.71 12.69
N PHE A 10 -39.04 46.97 12.68
CA PHE A 10 -39.02 45.51 12.70
C PHE A 10 -38.45 44.90 11.41
N THR A 11 -38.87 45.41 10.25
CA THR A 11 -38.37 44.94 8.94
C THR A 11 -36.91 45.34 8.71
N GLY A 12 -36.52 46.57 9.09
CA GLY A 12 -35.13 47.03 9.02
C GLY A 12 -34.22 46.27 9.98
N GLY A 13 -34.66 46.06 11.23
CA GLY A 13 -33.93 45.31 12.24
C GLY A 13 -33.80 43.82 11.88
N LEU A 14 -34.87 43.19 11.40
CA LEU A 14 -34.83 41.80 10.92
C LEU A 14 -33.94 41.68 9.68
N GLY A 15 -34.01 42.64 8.74
CA GLY A 15 -33.13 42.69 7.58
C GLY A 15 -31.65 42.77 7.96
N LEU A 16 -31.32 43.62 8.93
CA LEU A 16 -29.96 43.71 9.48
C LEU A 16 -29.52 42.43 10.18
N LEU A 17 -30.40 41.77 10.94
CA LEU A 17 -30.09 40.47 11.56
C LEU A 17 -29.82 39.38 10.53
N ILE A 18 -30.62 39.32 9.46
CA ILE A 18 -30.41 38.37 8.36
C ILE A 18 -29.08 38.67 7.65
N ALA A 19 -28.80 39.94 7.35
CA ALA A 19 -27.54 40.35 6.73
C ALA A 19 -26.33 39.99 7.62
N ALA A 20 -26.41 40.25 8.93
CA ALA A 20 -25.37 39.88 9.89
C ALA A 20 -25.18 38.35 9.96
N ALA A 21 -26.26 37.58 10.00
CA ALA A 21 -26.19 36.12 9.99
C ALA A 21 -25.55 35.57 8.71
N LEU A 22 -25.88 36.14 7.54
CA LEU A 22 -25.26 35.78 6.27
C LEU A 22 -23.77 36.14 6.23
N LEU A 23 -23.38 37.30 6.74
CA LEU A 23 -21.97 37.70 6.83
C LEU A 23 -21.17 36.77 7.75
N ILE A 24 -21.72 36.39 8.91
CA ILE A 24 -21.09 35.43 9.82
C ILE A 24 -20.97 34.06 9.14
N ALA A 25 -22.03 33.58 8.49
CA ALA A 25 -22.02 32.31 7.77
C ALA A 25 -20.97 32.31 6.65
N TRP A 26 -20.88 33.39 5.89
CA TRP A 26 -19.87 33.57 4.85
C TRP A 26 -18.44 33.59 5.41
N GLN A 27 -18.21 34.31 6.52
CA GLN A 27 -16.90 34.35 7.16
C GLN A 27 -16.47 32.97 7.68
N LEU A 28 -17.39 32.24 8.32
CA LEU A 28 -17.13 30.87 8.79
C LEU A 28 -16.87 29.90 7.64
N TRP A 29 -17.58 30.08 6.51
CA TRP A 29 -17.31 29.31 5.30
C TRP A 29 -15.92 29.62 4.74
N ARG A 30 -15.55 30.90 4.63
CA ARG A 30 -14.26 31.34 4.10
C ARG A 30 -13.09 30.83 4.93
N VAL A 31 -13.16 30.94 6.26
CA VAL A 31 -12.13 30.41 7.16
C VAL A 31 -11.96 28.90 6.98
N ARG A 32 -13.07 28.15 6.90
CA ARG A 32 -13.01 26.70 6.66
C ARG A 32 -12.43 26.33 5.30
N ASP A 33 -12.71 27.14 4.29
CA ASP A 33 -12.20 26.95 2.94
C ASP A 33 -10.68 27.18 2.89
N ASP A 34 -10.22 28.30 3.47
CA ASP A 34 -8.79 28.63 3.60
C ASP A 34 -8.03 27.57 4.41
N GLU A 35 -8.61 27.06 5.52
CA GLU A 35 -8.03 25.93 6.27
C GLU A 35 -7.89 24.67 5.42
N ARG A 36 -8.88 24.40 4.55
CA ARG A 36 -8.89 23.23 3.68
C ARG A 36 -7.85 23.34 2.57
N GLU A 37 -7.70 24.53 1.98
CA GLU A 37 -6.68 24.82 0.98
C GLU A 37 -5.28 24.77 1.58
N GLY A 38 -5.08 25.37 2.76
CA GLY A 38 -3.82 25.30 3.51
C GLY A 38 -3.43 23.86 3.84
N ALA A 39 -4.39 23.04 4.28
CA ALA A 39 -4.18 21.61 4.52
C ALA A 39 -3.73 20.87 3.25
N LYS A 40 -4.41 21.09 2.12
CA LYS A 40 -4.04 20.45 0.83
C LYS A 40 -2.62 20.83 0.42
N SER A 41 -2.28 22.12 0.50
CA SER A 41 -0.95 22.62 0.15
C SER A 41 0.14 22.02 1.05
N ALA A 42 -0.11 21.89 2.35
CA ALA A 42 0.83 21.25 3.27
C ALA A 42 1.05 19.75 2.94
N LEU A 43 -0.02 19.02 2.63
CA LEU A 43 0.07 17.59 2.25
C LEU A 43 0.77 17.39 0.90
N GLU A 44 0.58 18.30 -0.05
CA GLU A 44 1.34 18.32 -1.31
C GLU A 44 2.83 18.61 -1.05
N GLY A 45 3.12 19.50 -0.10
CA GLY A 45 4.48 19.79 0.37
C GLY A 45 5.20 18.54 0.90
N VAL A 46 4.53 17.71 1.69
CA VAL A 46 5.07 16.41 2.15
C VAL A 46 5.40 15.49 0.97
N SER A 47 4.53 15.45 -0.03
CA SER A 47 4.75 14.66 -1.24
C SER A 47 5.99 15.09 -2.00
N HIS A 48 6.11 16.41 -2.23
CA HIS A 48 7.24 16.99 -2.95
C HIS A 48 8.56 16.75 -2.21
N GLU A 49 8.56 16.91 -0.89
CA GLU A 49 9.70 16.63 -0.02
C GLU A 49 10.13 15.16 -0.11
N LEU A 50 9.21 14.22 0.05
CA LEU A 50 9.50 12.79 -0.02
C LEU A 50 10.08 12.42 -1.38
N ARG A 51 9.50 12.96 -2.46
CA ARG A 51 9.99 12.76 -3.82
C ARG A 51 11.43 13.23 -3.99
N ILE A 52 11.79 14.43 -3.53
CA ILE A 52 13.16 14.95 -3.62
C ILE A 52 14.12 14.07 -2.82
N ASN A 53 13.73 13.67 -1.60
CA ASN A 53 14.55 12.81 -0.76
C ASN A 53 14.79 11.44 -1.42
N LEU A 54 13.78 10.85 -2.06
CA LEU A 54 13.90 9.60 -2.81
C LEU A 54 14.79 9.74 -4.05
N GLN A 55 14.60 10.78 -4.86
CA GLN A 55 15.44 11.04 -6.03
C GLN A 55 16.92 11.22 -5.64
N ARG A 56 17.16 11.91 -4.52
CA ARG A 56 18.51 12.05 -3.96
C ARG A 56 19.06 10.69 -3.53
N MET A 57 18.30 9.91 -2.76
CA MET A 57 18.77 8.61 -2.28
C MET A 57 19.04 7.63 -3.42
N VAL A 58 18.20 7.60 -4.45
CA VAL A 58 18.46 6.85 -5.69
C VAL A 58 19.81 7.24 -6.30
N THR A 59 20.06 8.54 -6.43
CA THR A 59 21.30 9.06 -7.03
C THR A 59 22.53 8.71 -6.18
N GLU A 60 22.45 8.86 -4.87
CA GLU A 60 23.55 8.53 -3.94
C GLU A 60 23.85 7.02 -3.94
N VAL A 61 22.83 6.17 -3.91
CA VAL A 61 22.96 4.70 -3.99
C VAL A 61 23.57 4.30 -5.33
N ALA A 62 23.10 4.87 -6.44
CA ALA A 62 23.65 4.60 -7.77
C ALA A 62 25.13 5.02 -7.89
N GLN A 63 25.49 6.17 -7.29
CA GLN A 63 26.87 6.63 -7.28
C GLN A 63 27.78 5.73 -6.45
N LEU A 64 27.32 5.26 -5.28
CA LEU A 64 28.07 4.32 -4.44
C LEU A 64 28.27 2.97 -5.14
N ALA A 65 27.25 2.50 -5.84
CA ALA A 65 27.32 1.27 -6.61
C ALA A 65 28.31 1.37 -7.78
N ALA A 66 28.33 2.51 -8.48
CA ALA A 66 29.25 2.74 -9.59
C ALA A 66 30.69 2.98 -9.10
N ASN A 67 30.85 3.72 -8.00
CA ASN A 67 32.13 4.17 -7.47
C ASN A 67 32.30 3.67 -6.02
N HIS A 68 32.93 2.51 -5.87
CA HIS A 68 33.17 1.86 -4.57
C HIS A 68 34.16 2.64 -3.67
N GLU A 69 34.76 3.72 -4.16
CA GLU A 69 35.65 4.62 -3.40
C GLU A 69 34.90 5.80 -2.76
N ALA A 70 33.60 5.96 -3.02
CA ALA A 70 32.81 7.02 -2.41
C ALA A 70 32.69 6.80 -0.89
N GLY A 71 33.26 7.75 -0.14
CA GLY A 71 33.31 7.70 1.32
C GLY A 71 31.96 7.94 2.01
N PRO A 72 31.88 7.75 3.34
CA PRO A 72 30.66 7.89 4.12
C PRO A 72 30.04 9.30 4.07
N ASP A 73 30.81 10.32 3.71
CA ASP A 73 30.34 11.70 3.60
C ASP A 73 29.53 11.97 2.33
N ALA A 74 29.53 11.04 1.37
CA ALA A 74 28.64 11.09 0.21
C ALA A 74 27.15 10.94 0.59
N LEU A 75 26.86 10.35 1.76
CA LEU A 75 25.51 10.10 2.24
C LEU A 75 25.02 11.24 3.14
N LEU A 76 24.14 12.08 2.60
CA LEU A 76 23.57 13.22 3.32
C LEU A 76 22.44 12.79 4.27
N PRO A 77 22.27 13.40 5.45
CA PRO A 77 21.13 13.08 6.32
C PRO A 77 19.79 13.38 5.62
N ILE A 78 18.78 12.55 5.88
CA ILE A 78 17.42 12.78 5.40
C ILE A 78 16.72 13.75 6.35
N ARG A 79 16.06 14.77 5.79
CA ARG A 79 15.32 15.78 6.56
C ARG A 79 13.89 15.83 6.04
N HIS A 80 12.94 16.00 6.96
CA HIS A 80 11.50 16.00 6.65
C HIS A 80 10.72 17.15 7.34
N PRO A 81 11.16 18.43 7.20
CA PRO A 81 10.51 19.57 7.86
C PRO A 81 9.03 19.75 7.50
N GLN A 82 8.60 19.38 6.29
CA GLN A 82 7.18 19.47 5.89
C GLN A 82 6.34 18.46 6.65
N LEU A 83 6.82 17.22 6.78
CA LEU A 83 6.15 16.21 7.58
C LEU A 83 6.09 16.61 9.06
N ASP A 84 7.17 17.18 9.60
CA ASP A 84 7.20 17.69 10.98
C ASP A 84 6.19 18.83 11.19
N GLY A 85 6.07 19.72 10.20
CA GLY A 85 5.04 20.77 10.19
C GLY A 85 3.62 20.20 10.16
N VAL A 86 3.37 19.18 9.36
CA VAL A 86 2.05 18.50 9.30
C VAL A 86 1.75 17.75 10.59
N ASN A 87 2.74 17.11 11.21
CA ASN A 87 2.56 16.37 12.47
C ASN A 87 2.34 17.30 13.67
N SER A 88 2.96 18.48 13.67
CA SER A 88 2.79 19.47 14.74
C SER A 88 1.49 20.27 14.62
N THR A 89 0.86 20.29 13.45
CA THR A 89 -0.41 20.97 13.19
C THR A 89 -1.60 20.00 13.22
N MET A 90 -2.77 20.44 13.69
CA MET A 90 -3.99 19.61 13.69
C MET A 90 -4.67 19.60 12.31
N ILE A 91 -3.96 19.16 11.27
CA ILE A 91 -4.54 18.99 9.94
C ILE A 91 -5.44 17.75 9.93
N ARG A 92 -6.70 17.92 9.51
CA ARG A 92 -7.63 16.80 9.30
C ARG A 92 -7.26 16.04 8.02
N ALA A 93 -6.26 15.19 8.12
CA ALA A 93 -5.79 14.30 7.05
C ALA A 93 -5.87 12.82 7.47
N ASN A 94 -5.64 11.93 6.50
CA ASN A 94 -5.53 10.50 6.77
C ASN A 94 -4.29 10.23 7.64
N ARG A 95 -4.49 10.13 8.97
CA ARG A 95 -3.41 9.90 9.94
C ARG A 95 -2.65 8.60 9.70
N ASN A 96 -3.33 7.57 9.20
CA ASN A 96 -2.68 6.31 8.89
C ASN A 96 -1.69 6.50 7.74
N ALA A 97 -2.08 7.22 6.69
CA ALA A 97 -1.19 7.50 5.57
C ALA A 97 0.02 8.35 5.99
N ILE A 98 -0.19 9.37 6.84
CA ILE A 98 0.90 10.18 7.38
C ILE A 98 1.85 9.32 8.23
N ALA A 99 1.30 8.41 9.04
CA ALA A 99 2.11 7.48 9.83
C ALA A 99 2.94 6.54 8.94
N VAL A 100 2.37 6.05 7.83
CA VAL A 100 3.12 5.25 6.84
C VAL A 100 4.26 6.07 6.24
N VAL A 101 4.01 7.31 5.82
CA VAL A 101 5.05 8.21 5.31
C VAL A 101 6.14 8.46 6.36
N GLY A 102 5.76 8.68 7.63
CA GLY A 102 6.73 8.81 8.73
C GLY A 102 7.57 7.56 8.96
N ALA A 103 6.95 6.37 8.91
CA ALA A 103 7.66 5.10 9.00
C ALA A 103 8.64 4.91 7.82
N THR A 104 8.23 5.28 6.60
CA THR A 104 9.11 5.27 5.42
C THR A 104 10.33 6.16 5.63
N TYR A 105 10.17 7.38 6.16
CA TYR A 105 11.31 8.24 6.43
C TYR A 105 12.28 7.63 7.45
N GLN A 106 11.76 7.04 8.53
CA GLN A 106 12.57 6.36 9.54
C GLN A 106 13.32 5.17 8.94
N GLU A 107 12.68 4.39 8.08
CA GLU A 107 13.30 3.26 7.38
C GLU A 107 14.43 3.75 6.45
N LEU A 108 14.17 4.77 5.62
CA LEU A 108 15.17 5.35 4.73
C LEU A 108 16.38 5.87 5.50
N GLU A 109 16.14 6.60 6.61
CA GLU A 109 17.20 7.14 7.45
C GLU A 109 18.01 6.01 8.12
N ALA A 110 17.34 4.98 8.66
CA ALA A 110 17.98 3.84 9.28
C ALA A 110 18.87 3.06 8.30
N ARG A 111 18.38 2.78 7.08
CA ARG A 111 19.17 2.10 6.04
C ARG A 111 20.36 2.95 5.60
N LYS A 112 20.16 4.26 5.47
CA LYS A 112 21.23 5.19 5.12
C LYS A 112 22.31 5.29 6.21
N MET A 113 21.92 5.32 7.47
CA MET A 113 22.87 5.28 8.60
C MET A 113 23.63 3.97 8.66
N SER A 114 22.96 2.84 8.42
CA SER A 114 23.60 1.52 8.32
C SER A 114 24.65 1.48 7.21
N LEU A 115 24.29 1.93 6.00
CA LEU A 115 25.20 2.01 4.86
C LEU A 115 26.40 2.92 5.16
N ARG A 116 26.16 4.09 5.76
CA ARG A 116 27.23 5.03 6.18
C ARG A 116 28.17 4.38 7.20
N ALA A 117 27.64 3.61 8.15
CA ALA A 117 28.46 2.93 9.15
C ALA A 117 29.33 1.83 8.52
N VAL A 118 28.81 1.08 7.56
CA VAL A 118 29.55 0.04 6.82
C VAL A 118 30.70 0.66 6.02
N LEU A 119 30.42 1.76 5.30
CA LEU A 119 31.43 2.51 4.55
C LEU A 119 32.52 3.09 5.47
N ALA A 120 32.13 3.66 6.62
CA ALA A 120 33.08 4.20 7.59
C ALA A 120 34.00 3.13 8.21
N GLN A 121 33.54 1.87 8.26
CA GLN A 121 34.33 0.74 8.74
C GLN A 121 35.21 0.11 7.64
N GLY A 122 35.11 0.56 6.39
CA GLY A 122 35.81 -0.01 5.25
C GLY A 122 35.41 -1.47 4.95
N ARG A 123 34.20 -1.87 5.35
CA ARG A 123 33.65 -3.20 5.05
C ARG A 123 32.95 -3.19 3.69
N ASP A 124 32.74 -4.38 3.13
CA ASP A 124 31.98 -4.54 1.89
C ASP A 124 30.55 -3.97 2.05
N PRO A 125 30.16 -2.95 1.25
CA PRO A 125 28.86 -2.31 1.35
C PRO A 125 27.72 -3.07 0.66
N ALA A 126 27.98 -4.17 -0.07
CA ALA A 126 26.99 -4.82 -0.94
C ALA A 126 25.63 -5.09 -0.25
N ALA A 127 25.63 -5.78 0.90
CA ALA A 127 24.38 -6.09 1.61
C ALA A 127 23.65 -4.83 2.14
N ALA A 128 24.41 -3.82 2.59
CA ALA A 128 23.81 -2.57 3.07
C ALA A 128 23.28 -1.71 1.91
N LEU A 129 23.87 -1.85 0.72
CA LEU A 129 23.41 -1.22 -0.51
C LEU A 129 22.10 -1.86 -0.97
N ASP A 130 22.00 -3.18 -0.94
CA ASP A 130 20.76 -3.92 -1.25
C ASP A 130 19.62 -3.51 -0.32
N ASP A 131 19.88 -3.44 1.00
CA ASP A 131 18.94 -2.93 1.99
C ASP A 131 18.49 -1.48 1.70
N ALA A 132 19.41 -0.63 1.26
CA ALA A 132 19.11 0.75 0.90
C ALA A 132 18.26 0.84 -0.38
N MET A 133 18.55 0.00 -1.38
CA MET A 133 17.75 -0.12 -2.60
C MET A 133 16.33 -0.60 -2.29
N ASP A 134 16.18 -1.59 -1.40
CA ASP A 134 14.88 -2.09 -0.96
C ASP A 134 14.03 -0.99 -0.29
N ALA A 135 14.65 -0.23 0.62
CA ALA A 135 13.99 0.89 1.29
C ALA A 135 13.58 2.01 0.31
N VAL A 136 14.39 2.28 -0.73
CA VAL A 136 14.02 3.22 -1.80
C VAL A 136 12.79 2.73 -2.57
N ILE A 137 12.74 1.45 -2.92
CA ILE A 137 11.58 0.84 -3.59
C ILE A 137 10.33 0.96 -2.70
N ASN A 138 10.46 0.70 -1.40
CA ASN A 138 9.38 0.89 -0.41
C ASN A 138 8.90 2.35 -0.37
N GLY A 139 9.83 3.29 -0.37
CA GLY A 139 9.52 4.70 -0.32
C GLY A 139 8.83 5.20 -1.59
N ILE A 140 9.26 4.75 -2.77
CA ILE A 140 8.59 5.09 -4.04
C ILE A 140 7.18 4.49 -4.09
N ALA A 141 7.01 3.24 -3.65
CA ALA A 141 5.69 2.62 -3.55
C ALA A 141 4.76 3.40 -2.59
N THR A 142 5.29 3.83 -1.45
CA THR A 142 4.55 4.67 -0.49
C THR A 142 4.18 6.02 -1.09
N LEU A 143 5.11 6.68 -1.78
CA LEU A 143 4.87 7.94 -2.48
C LEU A 143 3.79 7.79 -3.56
N TYR A 144 3.82 6.70 -4.32
CA TYR A 144 2.78 6.40 -5.31
C TYR A 144 1.40 6.30 -4.67
N MET A 145 1.27 5.54 -3.58
CA MET A 145 0.01 5.42 -2.85
C MET A 145 -0.47 6.74 -2.26
N TRP A 146 0.47 7.56 -1.78
CA TRP A 146 0.19 8.91 -1.28
C TRP A 146 -0.38 9.82 -2.37
N GLU A 147 0.30 9.92 -3.51
CA GLU A 147 -0.04 10.85 -4.58
C GLU A 147 -1.26 10.44 -5.40
N VAL A 148 -1.34 9.16 -5.77
CA VAL A 148 -2.36 8.67 -6.71
C VAL A 148 -3.62 8.23 -5.98
N HIS A 149 -3.47 7.68 -4.78
CA HIS A 149 -4.55 7.07 -4.01
C HIS A 149 -4.84 7.78 -2.69
N ASN A 150 -4.34 9.01 -2.48
CA ASN A 150 -4.53 9.79 -1.25
C ASN A 150 -4.13 9.03 0.03
N GLY A 151 -3.13 8.16 -0.07
CA GLY A 151 -2.64 7.33 1.03
C GLY A 151 -3.61 6.23 1.46
N ALA A 152 -4.51 5.79 0.59
CA ALA A 152 -5.30 4.58 0.81
C ALA A 152 -4.38 3.36 0.98
N ARG A 153 -4.89 2.32 1.66
CA ARG A 153 -4.18 1.05 1.73
C ARG A 153 -4.15 0.42 0.32
N PRO A 154 -3.06 -0.26 -0.08
CA PRO A 154 -2.97 -0.88 -1.41
C PRO A 154 -4.12 -1.84 -1.72
N SER A 155 -4.61 -2.58 -0.72
CA SER A 155 -5.80 -3.45 -0.84
C SER A 155 -7.09 -2.70 -1.21
N ASP A 156 -7.19 -1.42 -0.82
CA ASP A 156 -8.42 -0.63 -0.90
C ASP A 156 -8.43 0.30 -2.14
N ALA A 157 -7.30 0.43 -2.81
CA ALA A 157 -7.08 1.34 -3.94
C ALA A 157 -7.70 0.86 -5.27
N GLY A 158 -8.27 -0.34 -5.30
CA GLY A 158 -8.92 -0.93 -6.46
C GLY A 158 -7.94 -1.52 -7.46
N THR A 159 -8.37 -1.64 -8.72
CA THR A 159 -7.56 -2.20 -9.81
C THR A 159 -6.85 -1.11 -10.60
N VAL A 160 -5.55 -1.23 -10.76
CA VAL A 160 -4.69 -0.27 -11.47
C VAL A 160 -3.92 -1.01 -12.57
N ARG A 161 -3.67 -0.36 -13.72
CA ARG A 161 -2.78 -0.96 -14.73
C ARG A 161 -1.32 -0.68 -14.39
N SER A 162 -0.45 -1.68 -14.48
CA SER A 162 0.97 -1.58 -14.14
C SER A 162 1.70 -0.49 -14.95
N TRP A 163 1.29 -0.24 -16.20
CA TRP A 163 1.85 0.86 -16.99
C TRP A 163 1.52 2.24 -16.42
N HIS A 164 0.41 2.43 -15.69
CA HIS A 164 0.13 3.71 -15.02
C HIS A 164 1.15 3.99 -13.91
N VAL A 165 1.57 2.97 -13.17
CA VAL A 165 2.63 3.09 -12.16
C VAL A 165 3.93 3.50 -12.87
N ARG A 166 4.30 2.81 -13.96
CA ARG A 166 5.52 3.10 -14.73
C ARG A 166 5.51 4.52 -15.33
N ASP A 167 4.38 4.95 -15.86
CA ASP A 167 4.21 6.30 -16.43
C ASP A 167 4.27 7.37 -15.35
N TRP A 168 3.65 7.13 -14.18
CA TRP A 168 3.80 8.00 -13.02
C TRP A 168 5.25 8.08 -12.56
N MET A 169 5.98 6.96 -12.51
CA MET A 169 7.41 6.97 -12.17
C MET A 169 8.22 7.78 -13.18
N LYS A 170 7.91 7.61 -14.48
CA LYS A 170 8.54 8.36 -15.58
C LYS A 170 8.28 9.86 -15.49
N SER A 171 7.05 10.28 -15.20
CA SER A 171 6.71 11.71 -15.03
C SER A 171 7.42 12.33 -13.83
N HIS A 172 7.77 11.52 -12.84
CA HIS A 172 8.48 11.93 -11.63
C HIS A 172 10.00 11.74 -11.70
N GLY A 173 10.55 11.47 -12.88
CA GLY A 173 12.00 11.40 -13.09
C GLY A 173 12.67 10.12 -12.58
N PHE A 174 11.90 9.11 -12.16
CA PHE A 174 12.45 7.80 -11.81
C PHE A 174 12.73 7.02 -13.10
N THR A 175 14.02 6.93 -13.47
CA THR A 175 14.48 6.17 -14.64
C THR A 175 14.46 4.68 -14.35
N GLN A 176 14.38 3.86 -15.40
CA GLN A 176 14.32 2.40 -15.26
C GLN A 176 15.65 1.83 -14.75
N ASP A 177 16.77 2.34 -15.25
CA ASP A 177 18.13 1.91 -14.91
C ASP A 177 18.76 2.80 -13.82
N ALA A 178 17.93 3.37 -12.94
CA ALA A 178 18.40 4.30 -11.91
C ALA A 178 19.21 3.61 -10.81
N LEU A 179 18.93 2.32 -10.56
CA LEU A 179 19.62 1.50 -9.57
C LEU A 179 20.43 0.40 -10.27
N PRO A 180 21.57 -0.01 -9.70
CA PRO A 180 22.41 -1.06 -10.26
C PRO A 180 21.69 -2.41 -10.26
N GLY A 181 21.87 -3.20 -11.33
CA GLY A 181 21.49 -4.62 -11.35
C GLY A 181 19.99 -4.93 -11.37
N MET A 182 19.11 -3.93 -11.45
CA MET A 182 17.66 -4.13 -11.45
C MET A 182 16.90 -3.08 -12.27
N TYR A 183 15.67 -3.41 -12.66
CA TYR A 183 14.76 -2.46 -13.31
C TYR A 183 13.84 -1.83 -12.26
N LEU A 184 14.21 -0.63 -11.80
CA LEU A 184 13.54 0.06 -10.68
C LEU A 184 12.01 0.12 -10.83
N ARG A 185 11.53 0.39 -12.05
CA ARG A 185 10.09 0.51 -12.32
C ARG A 185 9.34 -0.80 -12.18
N ASP A 186 9.97 -1.91 -12.52
CA ASP A 186 9.36 -3.23 -12.39
C ASP A 186 9.37 -3.69 -10.94
N GLU A 187 10.47 -3.43 -10.21
CA GLU A 187 10.56 -3.72 -8.77
C GLU A 187 9.52 -2.95 -7.95
N VAL A 188 9.27 -1.68 -8.26
CA VAL A 188 8.20 -0.90 -7.60
C VAL A 188 6.81 -1.47 -7.92
N VAL A 189 6.59 -1.91 -9.16
CA VAL A 189 5.33 -2.58 -9.55
C VAL A 189 5.15 -3.87 -8.75
N GLU A 190 6.18 -4.71 -8.63
CA GLU A 190 6.09 -5.93 -7.83
C GLU A 190 5.93 -5.62 -6.33
N ARG A 191 6.59 -4.59 -5.80
CA ARG A 191 6.41 -4.15 -4.41
C ARG A 191 4.96 -3.78 -4.13
N LEU A 192 4.34 -3.01 -5.02
CA LEU A 192 2.93 -2.63 -4.90
C LEU A 192 2.00 -3.85 -4.93
N ARG A 193 2.32 -4.88 -5.74
CA ARG A 193 1.58 -6.15 -5.72
C ARG A 193 1.75 -6.88 -4.38
N THR A 194 2.96 -6.94 -3.85
CA THR A 194 3.24 -7.55 -2.54
C THR A 194 2.47 -6.86 -1.41
N TYR A 195 2.28 -5.54 -1.50
CA TYR A 195 1.44 -4.80 -0.56
C TYR A 195 -0.06 -5.01 -0.74
N GLY A 196 -0.48 -5.70 -1.80
CA GLY A 196 -1.88 -6.04 -2.07
C GLY A 196 -2.57 -5.14 -3.09
N LEU A 197 -1.86 -4.27 -3.83
CA LEU A 197 -2.47 -3.52 -4.93
C LEU A 197 -2.77 -4.45 -6.11
N HIS A 198 -4.01 -4.42 -6.59
CA HIS A 198 -4.42 -5.21 -7.74
C HIS A 198 -3.91 -4.59 -9.05
N LEU A 199 -2.74 -5.03 -9.51
CA LEU A 199 -2.11 -4.54 -10.73
C LEU A 199 -2.35 -5.45 -11.94
N THR A 200 -2.82 -4.87 -13.05
CA THR A 200 -3.03 -5.57 -14.34
C THR A 200 -1.98 -5.17 -15.39
N PRO A 201 -1.48 -6.08 -16.23
CA PRO A 201 -1.72 -7.52 -16.19
C PRO A 201 -1.10 -8.16 -14.95
N GLN A 202 -1.69 -9.27 -14.52
CA GLN A 202 -1.12 -10.15 -13.49
C GLN A 202 0.18 -10.77 -14.06
N PRO A 203 1.23 -11.01 -13.23
CA PRO A 203 2.44 -11.62 -13.77
C PRO A 203 2.09 -12.99 -14.35
N LEU A 204 2.78 -13.38 -15.42
CA LEU A 204 2.59 -14.71 -15.99
C LEU A 204 3.02 -15.73 -14.92
N THR A 205 2.05 -16.44 -14.36
CA THR A 205 2.28 -17.52 -13.38
C THR A 205 2.72 -18.81 -14.06
N HIS A 206 2.45 -18.93 -15.36
CA HIS A 206 2.77 -20.09 -16.17
C HIS A 206 3.47 -19.62 -17.43
N THR A 207 4.46 -20.39 -17.88
CA THR A 207 4.97 -20.26 -19.24
C THR A 207 3.85 -20.59 -20.22
N ALA A 208 3.90 -20.06 -21.46
CA ALA A 208 2.88 -20.36 -22.46
C ALA A 208 2.70 -21.87 -22.68
N HIS A 209 3.81 -22.62 -22.66
CA HIS A 209 3.81 -24.08 -22.77
C HIS A 209 3.10 -24.76 -21.59
N GLU A 210 3.37 -24.35 -20.35
CA GLU A 210 2.66 -24.86 -19.17
C GLU A 210 1.17 -24.50 -19.22
N TYR A 211 0.83 -23.28 -19.62
CA TYR A 211 -0.55 -22.84 -19.76
C TYR A 211 -1.33 -23.67 -20.79
N TYR A 212 -0.73 -23.99 -21.94
CA TYR A 212 -1.39 -24.81 -22.97
C TYR A 212 -1.36 -26.31 -22.69
N ASN A 213 -0.45 -26.80 -21.84
CA ASN A 213 -0.38 -28.19 -21.41
C ASN A 213 -1.18 -28.48 -20.14
N MET A 214 -1.60 -27.45 -19.41
CA MET A 214 -2.60 -27.62 -18.35
C MET A 214 -3.88 -28.15 -18.99
N GLN A 215 -4.18 -29.42 -18.71
CA GLN A 215 -5.52 -29.95 -18.96
C GLN A 215 -6.47 -29.17 -18.07
N TYR A 216 -7.26 -28.27 -18.67
CA TYR A 216 -8.26 -27.49 -17.95
C TYR A 216 -9.28 -28.44 -17.31
N ASP A 217 -9.12 -28.67 -16.01
CA ASP A 217 -10.08 -29.43 -15.22
C ASP A 217 -11.34 -28.58 -15.00
N ARG A 218 -12.29 -28.76 -15.90
CA ARG A 218 -13.60 -28.10 -15.88
C ARG A 218 -14.41 -28.39 -14.62
N HIS A 219 -14.08 -29.45 -13.89
CA HIS A 219 -14.80 -29.85 -12.69
C HIS A 219 -14.27 -29.17 -11.42
N ALA A 220 -13.01 -28.72 -11.43
CA ALA A 220 -12.37 -28.02 -10.32
C ALA A 220 -12.60 -26.48 -10.32
N ASP A 221 -13.09 -25.91 -11.43
CA ASP A 221 -13.33 -24.47 -11.54
C ASP A 221 -14.59 -24.04 -10.77
N ILE A 222 -14.38 -23.32 -9.65
CA ILE A 222 -15.46 -22.74 -8.82
C ILE A 222 -16.35 -21.79 -9.63
N ARG A 223 -15.80 -21.13 -10.66
CA ARG A 223 -16.51 -20.20 -11.57
C ARG A 223 -16.92 -20.85 -12.89
N GLY A 224 -16.68 -22.14 -13.07
CA GLY A 224 -17.12 -22.89 -14.25
C GLY A 224 -18.65 -22.89 -14.39
N PRO A 225 -19.19 -22.93 -15.61
CA PRO A 225 -20.63 -22.93 -15.85
C PRO A 225 -21.32 -24.10 -15.11
N LEU A 226 -22.20 -23.75 -14.17
CA LEU A 226 -22.82 -24.63 -13.16
C LEU A 226 -23.60 -25.83 -13.72
N TRP A 227 -23.95 -25.82 -15.00
CA TRP A 227 -24.88 -26.76 -15.63
C TRP A 227 -24.35 -28.20 -15.81
N ARG A 228 -23.11 -28.50 -15.38
CA ARG A 228 -22.48 -29.84 -15.53
C ARG A 228 -21.89 -30.44 -14.26
N ARG A 229 -22.19 -29.88 -13.08
CA ARG A 229 -21.89 -30.58 -11.82
C ARG A 229 -22.92 -31.69 -11.64
N LYS A 230 -22.61 -32.91 -12.10
CA LYS A 230 -23.27 -34.09 -11.54
C LYS A 230 -22.79 -34.20 -10.10
N VAL A 231 -23.70 -33.96 -9.17
CA VAL A 231 -23.52 -34.38 -7.78
C VAL A 231 -23.75 -35.88 -7.81
N ASP A 232 -22.71 -36.68 -7.60
CA ASP A 232 -22.93 -38.08 -7.28
C ASP A 232 -23.64 -38.11 -5.92
N LYS A 233 -24.87 -38.63 -5.97
CA LYS A 233 -25.77 -38.71 -4.83
C LYS A 233 -25.41 -39.99 -4.07
N ASP A 234 -24.44 -39.90 -3.18
CA ASP A 234 -24.21 -40.97 -2.21
C ASP A 234 -25.41 -41.03 -1.26
N VAL A 235 -26.01 -42.22 -1.23
CA VAL A 235 -27.14 -42.59 -0.39
C VAL A 235 -26.57 -43.12 0.92
N ASP A 236 -26.61 -42.31 1.97
CA ASP A 236 -26.53 -42.79 3.35
C ASP A 236 -27.76 -42.28 4.11
N GLU A 237 -28.82 -43.08 4.08
CA GLU A 237 -29.94 -42.92 5.00
C GLU A 237 -29.64 -43.79 6.22
N VAL A 238 -29.09 -43.12 7.25
CA VAL A 238 -28.99 -43.62 8.62
C VAL A 238 -30.41 -43.80 9.15
N VAL A 239 -30.82 -45.04 9.41
CA VAL A 239 -31.94 -45.35 10.30
C VAL A 239 -31.40 -46.15 11.47
N ILE A 240 -31.44 -45.51 12.63
CA ILE A 240 -31.22 -46.06 13.97
C ILE A 240 -32.56 -46.65 14.43
N GLU A 241 -32.57 -47.89 14.95
CA GLU A 241 -33.40 -48.26 16.10
C GLU A 241 -32.88 -49.55 16.77
N GLU A 242 -32.97 -49.54 18.10
CA GLU A 242 -32.38 -50.42 19.12
C GLU A 242 -33.08 -51.79 19.26
N ASP A 243 -32.36 -52.83 19.72
CA ASP A 243 -32.71 -53.60 20.94
C ASP A 243 -31.77 -54.81 21.18
N ASP A 244 -31.22 -54.84 22.41
CA ASP A 244 -30.91 -55.93 23.36
C ASP A 244 -30.39 -57.33 22.93
N ASP A 245 -29.18 -57.71 23.43
CA ASP A 245 -28.95 -58.61 24.58
C ASP A 245 -27.58 -59.36 24.58
N GLU A 246 -26.97 -59.38 25.77
CA GLU A 246 -26.08 -60.37 26.43
C GLU A 246 -24.78 -61.01 25.80
N VAL A 247 -23.66 -60.70 26.50
CA VAL A 247 -22.54 -61.54 27.01
C VAL A 247 -21.63 -62.36 26.05
N THR A 248 -20.31 -62.02 25.99
CA THR A 248 -19.16 -62.81 26.55
C THR A 248 -17.77 -62.40 26.00
N ALA A 249 -16.89 -62.03 26.94
CA ALA A 249 -15.49 -62.45 27.14
C ALA A 249 -14.44 -62.55 25.98
N THR A 250 -13.47 -61.62 26.07
CA THR A 250 -11.98 -61.77 26.03
C THR A 250 -11.20 -62.10 24.73
N PRO A 251 -9.92 -61.65 24.67
CA PRO A 251 -9.14 -61.43 23.45
C PRO A 251 -8.16 -62.58 23.16
N ASP A 252 -7.70 -62.71 21.91
CA ASP A 252 -6.30 -63.00 21.58
C ASP A 252 -6.04 -63.16 20.07
N ASP A 253 -4.80 -62.85 19.72
CA ASP A 253 -3.96 -63.44 18.68
C ASP A 253 -4.14 -63.11 17.18
N ALA A 254 -3.26 -62.19 16.77
CA ALA A 254 -2.04 -62.52 16.02
C ALA A 254 -2.07 -62.68 14.48
N VAL A 255 -0.89 -62.31 13.97
CA VAL A 255 -0.22 -62.77 12.75
C VAL A 255 -0.35 -61.87 11.51
N ALA A 256 0.64 -61.00 11.44
CA ALA A 256 1.32 -60.52 10.23
C ALA A 256 1.33 -61.53 9.07
N LYS A 257 1.05 -61.03 7.86
CA LYS A 257 1.64 -61.55 6.62
C LYS A 257 1.92 -60.40 5.65
N GLU A 258 3.14 -59.89 5.70
CA GLU A 258 3.90 -59.68 4.46
C GLU A 258 4.11 -61.04 3.79
N ALA A 259 3.84 -61.15 2.50
CA ALA A 259 4.76 -61.75 1.53
C ALA A 259 4.14 -61.74 0.12
N GLU A 260 4.86 -61.06 -0.77
CA GLU A 260 5.23 -61.46 -2.14
C GLU A 260 4.15 -61.88 -3.14
N LEU A 261 4.16 -61.21 -4.30
CA LEU A 261 4.08 -61.91 -5.58
C LEU A 261 4.68 -61.05 -6.72
N HIS A 262 5.90 -61.45 -7.08
CA HIS A 262 6.62 -61.39 -8.37
C HIS A 262 6.83 -60.07 -9.12
#